data_AF-A0A1F7YGS6-F1
#
_entry.id   AF-A0A1F7YGS6-F1
#
_cell.length_a   1.000
_cell.length_b   1.000
_cell.length_c   1.000
_cell.angle_alpha   90.00
_cell.angle_beta   90.00
_cell.angle_gamma   90.00
#
_symmetry.space_group_name_H-M   'P 1'
#
loop_
_entity.id
_entity.type
_entity.pdbx_description
1 polymer ?
#
loop_
_entity_poly.entity_id
_entity_poly.type
_entity_poly.pdbx_seq_one_letter_code
_entity_poly.pdbx_strand_id
1 'polypeptide(L)'
;MPSICLYFQVHQPMRVKKYRIFDVGTDHDYFNDTGESNLNNKKILRKVADKSYLPANKLLLKLLKKYPELRLSYSFSGVFLEQLKDQLPHVLGSFRDLVKTGQVEILNETYYHSLAFFYSRAEFESQVNMHKDLIWKLFKVESEVFRNTELAYNNDLAMWADSKGYKGILAEGWDSFLGWRSPNFVYQPTGTKKIKLLLKNYKLSDDIAFRFSEKSWKEWPLTADKFARWVDAINGNGQIVNLFMDYETFGEHQWKEQGIFGFLEHLPSEILKHQDNNFVTPSEAVKKYPAMDEVDVPGVVTWADTERDLSAWVGNSIQSSALTLLYKMEKKILDTGNPKIIQDWRRLQTSDHFYYMCTKWFSDGDVHKYFNPYESPYDAFISYMSALSDLKLRTKATRKRRVKNV
;
A
#
# COMPACT_ATOMS: atom_id res chain seq x y z
N MET A 1 13.31 23.12 -10.68
CA MET A 1 14.10 22.40 -9.67
C MET A 1 13.17 21.41 -8.98
N PRO A 2 12.87 20.26 -9.61
CA PRO A 2 12.09 19.22 -8.94
C PRO A 2 12.95 18.53 -7.89
N SER A 3 12.47 18.45 -6.65
CA SER A 3 12.93 17.40 -5.73
C SER A 3 12.32 16.05 -6.14
N ILE A 4 13.09 14.97 -6.11
CA ILE A 4 12.57 13.63 -6.36
C ILE A 4 12.16 13.03 -5.02
N CYS A 5 10.88 12.64 -4.89
CA CYS A 5 10.35 11.98 -3.71
C CYS A 5 10.08 10.51 -4.02
N LEU A 6 10.97 9.63 -3.55
CA LEU A 6 10.88 8.18 -3.72
C LEU A 6 10.08 7.57 -2.56
N TYR A 7 8.90 7.04 -2.84
CA TYR A 7 8.06 6.35 -1.86
C TYR A 7 7.63 4.97 -2.36
N PHE A 8 7.80 3.96 -1.49
CA PHE A 8 7.48 2.57 -1.76
C PHE A 8 6.42 2.04 -0.78
N GLN A 9 5.32 1.48 -1.29
CA GLN A 9 4.45 0.62 -0.49
C GLN A 9 5.10 -0.76 -0.34
N VAL A 10 5.05 -1.35 0.84
CA VAL A 10 5.43 -2.75 1.07
C VAL A 10 4.26 -3.46 1.75
N HIS A 11 3.63 -4.38 1.02
CA HIS A 11 2.45 -5.08 1.48
C HIS A 11 2.49 -6.56 1.12
N GLN A 12 2.15 -7.42 2.09
CA GLN A 12 1.70 -8.78 1.81
C GLN A 12 0.48 -9.10 2.67
N PRO A 13 -0.62 -9.58 2.08
CA PRO A 13 -1.82 -9.94 2.82
C PRO A 13 -1.66 -11.30 3.49
N MET A 14 -2.48 -11.53 4.52
CA MET A 14 -2.74 -12.88 5.03
C MET A 14 -3.88 -13.48 4.20
N ARG A 15 -3.55 -14.22 3.14
CA ARG A 15 -4.50 -14.88 2.24
C ARG A 15 -5.29 -15.95 3.00
N VAL A 16 -6.60 -15.99 2.79
CA VAL A 16 -7.48 -17.06 3.29
C VAL A 16 -7.19 -18.32 2.47
N LYS A 17 -7.05 -19.49 3.11
CA LYS A 17 -6.87 -20.77 2.41
C LYS A 17 -8.11 -21.15 1.61
N LYS A 18 -8.06 -22.22 0.80
CA LYS A 18 -9.29 -22.81 0.23
C LYS A 18 -10.17 -23.34 1.37
N TYR A 19 -11.10 -22.52 1.84
CA TYR A 19 -11.89 -22.74 3.05
C TYR A 19 -13.34 -23.03 2.67
N ARG A 20 -13.77 -24.28 2.84
CA ARG A 20 -15.02 -24.79 2.28
C ARG A 20 -16.15 -24.65 3.29
N ILE A 21 -17.39 -24.77 2.81
CA ILE A 21 -18.58 -24.76 3.68
C ILE A 21 -18.56 -25.87 4.76
N PHE A 22 -17.90 -26.99 4.50
CA PHE A 22 -17.74 -28.10 5.46
C PHE A 22 -16.71 -27.85 6.56
N ASP A 23 -15.83 -26.87 6.37
CA ASP A 23 -14.81 -26.48 7.35
C ASP A 23 -15.40 -25.48 8.38
N VAL A 24 -16.58 -24.94 8.11
CA VAL A 24 -17.32 -24.00 8.98
C VAL A 24 -17.77 -24.69 10.27
N GLY A 25 -17.41 -24.09 11.42
CA GLY A 25 -17.73 -24.61 12.75
C GLY A 25 -16.77 -25.68 13.27
N THR A 26 -15.80 -26.12 12.46
CA THR A 26 -14.80 -27.14 12.82
C THR A 26 -13.37 -26.60 12.75
N ASP A 27 -13.04 -25.84 11.72
CA ASP A 27 -11.73 -25.22 11.50
C ASP A 27 -11.81 -23.70 11.70
N HIS A 28 -10.97 -23.17 12.59
CA HIS A 28 -10.99 -21.75 12.99
C HIS A 28 -9.74 -20.97 12.54
N ASP A 29 -8.84 -21.57 11.76
CA ASP A 29 -7.61 -20.95 11.31
C ASP A 29 -7.63 -20.74 9.78
N TYR A 30 -8.05 -19.55 9.37
CA TYR A 30 -8.32 -19.25 7.97
C TYR A 30 -7.06 -19.02 7.12
N PHE A 31 -5.93 -18.69 7.73
CA PHE A 31 -4.74 -18.14 7.05
C PHE A 31 -3.52 -19.08 7.05
N ASN A 32 -3.72 -20.35 7.39
CA ASN A 32 -2.66 -21.33 7.66
C ASN A 32 -2.43 -22.34 6.52
N ASP A 33 -2.65 -21.96 5.25
CA ASP A 33 -2.30 -22.84 4.12
C ASP A 33 -0.79 -23.15 4.13
N THR A 34 -0.46 -24.44 4.22
CA THR A 34 0.91 -24.96 4.21
C THR A 34 1.25 -25.72 2.93
N GLY A 35 0.35 -25.75 1.95
CA GLY A 35 0.53 -26.47 0.70
C GLY A 35 1.39 -25.69 -0.31
N GLU A 36 1.49 -26.22 -1.53
CA GLU A 36 2.26 -25.57 -2.60
C GLU A 36 1.48 -24.48 -3.35
N SER A 37 0.27 -24.14 -2.89
CA SER A 37 -0.62 -23.14 -3.51
C SER A 37 -0.10 -21.70 -3.35
N ASN A 38 -0.67 -20.78 -4.14
CA ASN A 38 -0.44 -19.34 -3.97
C ASN A 38 -1.14 -18.75 -2.73
N LEU A 39 -1.88 -19.56 -1.96
CA LEU A 39 -2.51 -19.16 -0.70
C LEU A 39 -1.58 -19.39 0.51
N ASN A 40 -0.47 -20.13 0.33
CA ASN A 40 0.55 -20.31 1.36
C ASN A 40 1.33 -19.00 1.58
N ASN A 41 0.87 -18.20 2.54
CA ASN A 41 1.43 -16.90 2.88
C ASN A 41 2.94 -16.96 3.18
N LYS A 42 3.40 -18.01 3.86
CA LYS A 42 4.82 -18.19 4.21
C LYS A 42 5.69 -18.47 2.97
N LYS A 43 5.18 -19.26 2.02
CA LYS A 43 5.86 -19.54 0.74
C LYS A 43 5.95 -18.28 -0.11
N ILE A 44 4.86 -17.54 -0.26
CA ILE A 44 4.84 -16.29 -1.05
C ILE A 44 5.74 -15.22 -0.42
N LEU A 45 5.64 -14.99 0.90
CA LEU A 45 6.47 -14.01 1.59
C LEU A 45 7.97 -14.29 1.43
N ARG A 46 8.39 -15.57 1.47
CA ARG A 46 9.78 -15.99 1.19
C ARG A 46 10.19 -15.69 -0.25
N LYS A 47 9.38 -16.13 -1.22
CA LYS A 47 9.61 -15.89 -2.66
C LYS A 47 9.85 -14.40 -2.94
N VAL A 48 8.97 -13.53 -2.45
CA VAL A 48 9.07 -12.07 -2.66
C VAL A 48 10.25 -11.48 -1.89
N ALA A 49 10.54 -11.95 -0.68
CA ALA A 49 11.72 -11.50 0.07
C ALA A 49 13.05 -11.83 -0.62
N ASP A 50 13.19 -13.04 -1.18
CA ASP A 50 14.41 -13.48 -1.84
C ASP A 50 14.63 -12.79 -3.20
N LYS A 51 13.53 -12.51 -3.93
CA LYS A 51 13.57 -11.86 -5.25
C LYS A 51 13.63 -10.33 -5.19
N SER A 52 12.87 -9.71 -4.28
CA SER A 52 12.68 -8.27 -4.21
C SER A 52 13.33 -7.68 -2.97
N TYR A 53 12.81 -7.95 -1.76
CA TYR A 53 13.17 -7.17 -0.58
C TYR A 53 14.65 -7.25 -0.21
N LEU A 54 15.25 -8.45 -0.17
CA LEU A 54 16.65 -8.62 0.23
C LEU A 54 17.63 -8.05 -0.82
N PRO A 55 17.48 -8.32 -2.15
CA PRO A 55 18.28 -7.65 -3.17
C PRO A 55 18.12 -6.13 -3.19
N ALA A 56 16.89 -5.62 -3.12
CA ALA A 56 16.60 -4.19 -3.15
C ALA A 56 17.16 -3.49 -1.90
N ASN A 57 16.93 -4.03 -0.70
CA ASN A 57 17.45 -3.46 0.55
C ASN A 57 18.99 -3.44 0.55
N LYS A 58 19.65 -4.50 0.03
CA LYS A 58 21.11 -4.53 -0.08
C LYS A 58 21.64 -3.45 -1.04
N LEU A 59 20.98 -3.24 -2.17
CA LEU A 59 21.35 -2.20 -3.13
C LEU A 59 21.10 -0.80 -2.57
N LEU A 60 19.91 -0.53 -2.03
CA LEU A 60 19.57 0.77 -1.45
C LEU A 60 20.47 1.11 -0.26
N LEU A 61 20.84 0.15 0.60
CA LEU A 61 21.80 0.39 1.69
C LEU A 61 23.20 0.77 1.17
N LYS A 62 23.63 0.22 0.02
CA LYS A 62 24.87 0.65 -0.66
C LYS A 62 24.73 2.07 -1.21
N LEU A 63 23.58 2.41 -1.81
CA LEU A 63 23.33 3.72 -2.43
C LEU A 63 23.21 4.83 -1.38
N LEU A 64 22.46 4.62 -0.29
CA LEU A 64 22.32 5.57 0.81
C LEU A 64 23.69 5.95 1.40
N LYS A 65 24.55 4.95 1.65
CA LYS A 65 25.93 5.17 2.12
C LYS A 65 26.83 5.88 1.11
N LYS A 66 26.51 5.83 -0.19
CA LYS A 66 27.28 6.47 -1.27
C LYS A 66 26.83 7.91 -1.54
N TYR A 67 25.54 8.19 -1.35
CA TYR A 67 24.90 9.47 -1.68
C TYR A 67 24.22 10.05 -0.43
N PRO A 68 24.88 10.94 0.34
CA PRO A 68 24.31 11.59 1.52
C PRO A 68 23.02 12.39 1.24
N GLU A 69 22.80 12.80 0.00
CA GLU A 69 21.64 13.52 -0.49
C GLU A 69 20.45 12.60 -0.78
N LEU A 70 20.68 11.29 -0.97
CA LEU A 70 19.61 10.34 -1.28
C LEU A 70 18.63 10.26 -0.11
N ARG A 71 17.34 10.24 -0.44
CA ARG A 71 16.21 10.11 0.47
C ARG A 71 15.23 9.10 -0.10
N LEU A 72 14.69 8.26 0.77
CA LEU A 72 13.73 7.21 0.43
C LEU A 72 12.62 7.20 1.47
N SER A 73 11.50 6.57 1.15
CA SER A 73 10.40 6.44 2.10
C SER A 73 9.61 5.15 1.89
N TYR A 74 9.10 4.58 2.98
CA TYR A 74 8.32 3.35 2.97
C TYR A 74 6.99 3.51 3.71
N SER A 75 5.92 2.90 3.18
CA SER A 75 4.77 2.51 3.99
C SER A 75 4.78 1.00 4.11
N PHE A 76 4.63 0.51 5.33
CA PHE A 76 4.51 -0.92 5.61
C PHE A 76 3.12 -1.16 6.18
N SER A 77 2.38 -2.15 5.70
CA SER A 77 1.19 -2.58 6.44
C SER A 77 1.59 -3.26 7.76
N GLY A 78 0.76 -3.12 8.79
CA GLY A 78 1.00 -3.79 10.07
C GLY A 78 0.99 -5.31 9.93
N VAL A 79 0.09 -5.85 9.09
CA VAL A 79 0.00 -7.28 8.76
C VAL A 79 1.25 -7.82 8.03
N PHE A 80 1.93 -7.00 7.21
CA PHE A 80 3.23 -7.36 6.63
C PHE A 80 4.32 -7.45 7.70
N LEU A 81 4.39 -6.45 8.59
CA LEU A 81 5.38 -6.41 9.67
C LEU A 81 5.18 -7.51 10.72
N GLU A 82 3.93 -7.91 11.03
CA GLU A 82 3.62 -9.12 11.81
C GLU A 82 4.25 -10.36 11.16
N GLN A 83 3.98 -10.58 9.87
CA GLN A 83 4.49 -11.74 9.13
C GLN A 83 6.01 -11.77 9.07
N LEU A 84 6.69 -10.64 8.85
CA LEU A 84 8.15 -10.60 8.88
C LEU A 84 8.70 -10.94 10.27
N LYS A 85 8.11 -10.39 11.34
CA LYS A 85 8.53 -10.67 12.72
C LYS A 85 8.45 -12.16 13.04
N ASP A 86 7.37 -12.81 12.62
CA ASP A 86 7.08 -14.21 12.97
C ASP A 86 7.77 -15.22 12.02
N GLN A 87 7.99 -14.88 10.75
CA GLN A 87 8.47 -15.82 9.72
C GLN A 87 9.84 -15.49 9.13
N LEU A 88 10.22 -14.21 9.01
CA LEU A 88 11.44 -13.74 8.32
C LEU A 88 12.11 -12.55 9.05
N PRO A 89 12.54 -12.71 10.32
CA PRO A 89 13.05 -11.59 11.12
C PRO A 89 14.33 -10.95 10.54
N HIS A 90 15.08 -11.68 9.71
CA HIS A 90 16.26 -11.14 8.99
C HIS A 90 15.87 -10.12 7.90
N VAL A 91 14.71 -10.29 7.24
CA VAL A 91 14.18 -9.30 6.27
C VAL A 91 13.81 -8.01 7.01
N LEU A 92 13.10 -8.12 8.14
CA LEU A 92 12.83 -6.97 9.02
C LEU A 92 14.12 -6.30 9.52
N GLY A 93 15.16 -7.09 9.79
CA GLY A 93 16.52 -6.60 10.06
C GLY A 93 17.06 -5.70 8.94
N SER A 94 16.99 -6.14 7.69
CA SER A 94 17.48 -5.34 6.55
C SER A 94 16.71 -4.03 6.34
N PHE A 95 15.39 -4.00 6.56
CA PHE A 95 14.63 -2.73 6.56
C PHE A 95 15.03 -1.82 7.72
N ARG A 96 15.29 -2.35 8.92
CA ARG A 96 15.82 -1.55 10.04
C ARG A 96 17.19 -0.96 9.73
N ASP A 97 18.03 -1.68 9.00
CA ASP A 97 19.37 -1.18 8.61
C ASP A 97 19.30 -0.06 7.57
N LEU A 98 18.27 -0.02 6.72
CA LEU A 98 17.95 1.15 5.90
C LEU A 98 17.52 2.34 6.77
N VAL A 99 16.59 2.14 7.71
CA VAL A 99 16.07 3.22 8.59
C VAL A 99 17.17 3.82 9.47
N LYS A 100 18.10 3.00 9.99
CA LYS A 100 19.26 3.45 10.78
C LYS A 100 20.20 4.42 10.04
N THR A 101 20.11 4.56 8.72
CA THR A 101 20.90 5.57 7.98
C THR A 101 20.48 7.00 8.29
N GLY A 102 19.25 7.22 8.80
CA GLY A 102 18.67 8.55 8.98
C GLY A 102 18.19 9.20 7.68
N GLN A 103 18.31 8.51 6.54
CA GLN A 103 17.93 9.01 5.21
C GLN A 103 16.57 8.44 4.72
N VAL A 104 15.86 7.69 5.58
CA VAL A 104 14.66 6.94 5.22
C VAL A 104 13.51 7.29 6.16
N GLU A 105 12.42 7.80 5.59
CA GLU A 105 11.16 8.04 6.31
C GLU A 105 10.27 6.79 6.28
N ILE A 106 9.49 6.58 7.35
CA ILE A 106 8.37 5.65 7.37
C ILE A 106 7.07 6.46 7.41
N LEU A 107 6.07 6.09 6.63
CA LEU A 107 4.74 6.70 6.60
C LEU A 107 3.75 5.92 7.46
N ASN A 108 2.70 6.60 7.92
CA ASN A 108 1.57 5.97 8.62
C ASN A 108 0.49 5.49 7.63
N GLU A 109 -0.12 4.35 7.93
CA GLU A 109 -1.20 3.71 7.18
C GLU A 109 -2.14 2.94 8.12
N THR A 110 -3.16 2.24 7.60
CA THR A 110 -3.93 1.25 8.36
C THR A 110 -3.11 0.00 8.68
N TYR A 111 -3.33 -0.61 9.85
CA TYR A 111 -2.63 -1.84 10.24
C TYR A 111 -2.89 -3.03 9.30
N TYR A 112 -4.13 -3.19 8.84
CA TYR A 112 -4.54 -4.36 8.05
C TYR A 112 -4.63 -4.08 6.55
N HIS A 113 -4.13 -2.93 6.08
CA HIS A 113 -4.28 -2.51 4.68
C HIS A 113 -5.76 -2.57 4.25
N SER A 114 -6.62 -1.92 5.03
CA SER A 114 -8.07 -2.06 4.94
C SER A 114 -8.75 -0.83 4.37
N LEU A 115 -9.91 -1.04 3.74
CA LEU A 115 -10.80 0.04 3.30
C LEU A 115 -11.65 0.63 4.44
N ALA A 116 -11.29 0.40 5.70
CA ALA A 116 -12.11 0.73 6.88
C ALA A 116 -12.54 2.20 6.94
N PHE A 117 -11.75 3.13 6.38
CA PHE A 117 -12.08 4.55 6.28
C PHE A 117 -13.48 4.83 5.72
N PHE A 118 -13.89 4.03 4.71
CA PHE A 118 -15.15 4.17 3.97
C PHE A 118 -16.33 3.42 4.62
N TYR A 119 -16.09 2.61 5.67
CA TYR A 119 -17.10 1.75 6.28
C TYR A 119 -17.28 1.94 7.79
N SER A 120 -16.19 2.16 8.55
CA SER A 120 -16.22 2.48 9.98
C SER A 120 -15.04 3.37 10.36
N ARG A 121 -15.34 4.64 10.66
CA ARG A 121 -14.34 5.62 11.11
C ARG A 121 -13.68 5.21 12.42
N ALA A 122 -14.41 4.55 13.32
CA ALA A 122 -13.89 4.10 14.61
C ALA A 122 -12.88 2.95 14.44
N GLU A 123 -13.19 1.96 13.60
CA GLU A 123 -12.26 0.86 13.30
C GLU A 123 -11.04 1.36 12.53
N PHE A 124 -11.23 2.26 11.55
CA PHE A 124 -10.12 2.92 10.85
C PHE A 124 -9.15 3.62 11.81
N GLU A 125 -9.65 4.45 12.73
CA GLU A 125 -8.80 5.09 13.73
C GLU A 125 -8.12 4.09 14.68
N SER A 126 -8.81 2.99 15.05
CA SER A 126 -8.20 1.92 15.83
C SER A 126 -7.02 1.28 15.08
N GLN A 127 -7.17 1.03 13.78
CA GLN A 127 -6.09 0.46 12.96
C GLN A 127 -4.92 1.42 12.73
N VAL A 128 -5.16 2.71 12.52
CA VAL A 128 -4.07 3.70 12.41
C VAL A 128 -3.31 3.82 13.73
N ASN A 129 -4.00 3.81 14.87
CA ASN A 129 -3.33 3.85 16.17
C ASN A 129 -2.51 2.58 16.43
N MET A 130 -3.03 1.39 16.10
CA MET A 130 -2.27 0.13 16.15
C MET A 130 -1.03 0.16 15.25
N HIS A 131 -1.12 0.80 14.08
CA HIS A 131 -0.02 0.92 13.12
C HIS A 131 1.11 1.79 13.67
N LYS A 132 0.77 3.00 14.14
CA LYS A 132 1.71 3.92 14.83
C LYS A 132 2.45 3.22 15.97
N ASP A 133 1.71 2.51 16.81
CA ASP A 133 2.24 1.71 17.91
C ASP A 133 3.27 0.67 17.45
N LEU A 134 3.01 0.00 16.33
CA LEU A 134 3.91 -1.01 15.77
C LEU A 134 5.17 -0.38 15.15
N ILE A 135 5.02 0.71 14.39
CA ILE A 135 6.16 1.46 13.83
C ILE A 135 7.09 1.94 14.94
N TRP A 136 6.56 2.55 16.01
CA TRP A 136 7.34 2.96 17.17
C TRP A 136 8.03 1.78 17.88
N LYS A 137 7.34 0.64 18.02
CA LYS A 137 7.91 -0.58 18.63
C LYS A 137 9.05 -1.17 17.78
N LEU A 138 8.91 -1.17 16.45
CA LEU A 138 9.85 -1.84 15.55
C LEU A 138 11.02 -0.96 15.07
N PHE A 139 10.80 0.33 14.85
CA PHE A 139 11.74 1.24 14.18
C PHE A 139 12.15 2.46 15.01
N LYS A 140 11.44 2.79 16.10
CA LYS A 140 11.71 3.97 16.96
C LYS A 140 11.62 5.31 16.24
N VAL A 141 10.71 5.41 15.28
CA VAL A 141 10.38 6.65 14.55
C VAL A 141 8.91 6.97 14.70
N GLU A 142 8.56 8.25 14.55
CA GLU A 142 7.18 8.74 14.43
C GLU A 142 7.00 9.37 13.04
N SER A 143 5.87 9.08 12.39
CA SER A 143 5.59 9.54 11.03
C SER A 143 4.65 10.75 11.01
N GLU A 144 5.06 11.82 10.32
CA GLU A 144 4.27 13.05 10.13
C GLU A 144 3.40 13.03 8.86
N VAL A 145 3.58 12.04 7.97
CA VAL A 145 2.81 11.86 6.73
C VAL A 145 1.92 10.63 6.81
N PHE A 146 0.68 10.78 6.34
CA PHE A 146 -0.29 9.69 6.22
C PHE A 146 -0.54 9.30 4.78
N ARG A 147 -0.77 8.01 4.55
CA ARG A 147 -1.44 7.53 3.34
C ARG A 147 -2.52 6.51 3.69
N ASN A 148 -3.60 6.52 2.93
CA ASN A 148 -4.63 5.49 3.06
C ASN A 148 -4.35 4.32 2.13
N THR A 149 -4.95 3.17 2.43
CA THR A 149 -4.90 1.94 1.65
C THR A 149 -5.25 2.20 0.17
N GLU A 150 -4.44 1.65 -0.74
CA GLU A 150 -4.52 1.85 -2.21
C GLU A 150 -4.41 3.29 -2.74
N LEU A 151 -3.75 4.18 -1.98
CA LEU A 151 -3.84 5.65 -2.12
C LEU A 151 -5.30 6.15 -2.21
N ALA A 152 -6.27 5.40 -1.64
CA ALA A 152 -7.68 5.71 -1.73
C ALA A 152 -8.01 6.98 -0.95
N TYR A 153 -8.26 8.06 -1.68
CA TYR A 153 -8.26 9.44 -1.19
C TYR A 153 -9.52 10.19 -1.61
N ASN A 154 -10.04 10.99 -0.69
CA ASN A 154 -10.98 12.09 -0.95
C ASN A 154 -10.73 13.21 0.07
N ASN A 155 -11.40 14.36 -0.07
CA ASN A 155 -11.26 15.47 0.88
C ASN A 155 -11.55 15.08 2.34
N ASP A 156 -12.51 14.17 2.61
CA ASP A 156 -12.82 13.74 3.98
C ASP A 156 -11.63 13.05 4.67
N LEU A 157 -10.77 12.39 3.90
CA LEU A 157 -9.55 11.75 4.41
C LEU A 157 -8.52 12.81 4.76
N ALA A 158 -8.38 13.84 3.92
CA ALA A 158 -7.50 14.97 4.19
C ALA A 158 -7.96 15.79 5.41
N MET A 159 -9.25 16.11 5.52
CA MET A 159 -9.84 16.79 6.68
C MET A 159 -9.63 15.97 7.97
N TRP A 160 -9.81 14.66 7.90
CA TRP A 160 -9.48 13.77 9.02
C TRP A 160 -7.99 13.83 9.37
N ALA A 161 -7.09 13.72 8.39
CA ALA A 161 -5.64 13.71 8.63
C ALA A 161 -5.13 15.05 9.21
N ASP A 162 -5.63 16.18 8.69
CA ASP A 162 -5.36 17.53 9.22
C ASP A 162 -5.83 17.63 10.69
N SER A 163 -7.03 17.10 11.02
CA SER A 163 -7.55 17.08 12.39
C SER A 163 -6.72 16.23 13.37
N LYS A 164 -6.03 15.19 12.87
CA LYS A 164 -5.09 14.36 13.66
C LYS A 164 -3.66 14.92 13.67
N GLY A 165 -3.42 16.06 13.03
CA GLY A 165 -2.15 16.80 13.07
C GLY A 165 -1.09 16.35 12.07
N TYR A 166 -1.44 15.50 11.10
CA TYR A 166 -0.53 15.13 10.01
C TYR A 166 -0.09 16.35 9.19
N LYS A 167 1.13 16.32 8.66
CA LYS A 167 1.75 17.41 7.87
C LYS A 167 1.60 17.18 6.38
N GLY A 168 1.62 15.92 5.96
CA GLY A 168 1.41 15.51 4.58
C GLY A 168 0.38 14.40 4.44
N ILE A 169 -0.29 14.38 3.29
CA ILE A 169 -1.11 13.28 2.81
C ILE A 169 -0.79 12.97 1.34
N LEU A 170 -0.84 11.69 0.97
CA LEU A 170 -0.61 11.23 -0.40
C LEU A 170 -1.91 10.91 -1.13
N ALA A 171 -1.96 11.17 -2.44
CA ALA A 171 -3.01 10.69 -3.36
C ALA A 171 -2.46 10.40 -4.77
N GLU A 172 -3.25 9.75 -5.62
CA GLU A 172 -2.94 9.58 -7.05
C GLU A 172 -3.08 10.92 -7.78
N GLY A 173 -2.13 11.28 -8.65
CA GLY A 173 -2.13 12.56 -9.36
C GLY A 173 -2.89 12.51 -10.68
N TRP A 174 -4.22 12.34 -10.60
CA TRP A 174 -5.05 11.99 -11.76
C TRP A 174 -5.62 13.21 -12.51
N ASP A 175 -5.57 13.14 -13.85
CA ASP A 175 -5.95 14.24 -14.74
C ASP A 175 -7.42 14.69 -14.56
N SER A 176 -8.32 13.82 -14.05
CA SER A 176 -9.77 14.11 -13.92
C SER A 176 -10.13 15.22 -12.91
N PHE A 177 -9.30 15.45 -11.89
CA PHE A 177 -9.50 16.52 -10.89
C PHE A 177 -8.39 17.57 -10.89
N LEU A 178 -7.24 17.29 -11.52
CA LEU A 178 -6.15 18.25 -11.67
C LEU A 178 -6.52 19.41 -12.61
N GLY A 179 -7.27 19.15 -13.69
CA GLY A 179 -7.62 20.17 -14.67
C GLY A 179 -6.39 20.75 -15.36
N TRP A 180 -6.08 22.02 -15.11
CA TRP A 180 -4.88 22.70 -15.63
C TRP A 180 -3.61 22.47 -14.78
N ARG A 181 -3.76 21.89 -13.57
CA ARG A 181 -2.68 21.68 -12.61
C ARG A 181 -1.82 20.48 -12.98
N SER A 182 -0.65 20.38 -12.34
CA SER A 182 0.32 19.29 -12.55
C SER A 182 0.56 18.53 -11.24
N PRO A 183 0.77 17.20 -11.24
CA PRO A 183 1.15 16.47 -10.02
C PRO A 183 2.53 16.87 -9.47
N ASN A 184 3.29 17.71 -10.19
CA ASN A 184 4.66 18.09 -9.86
C ASN A 184 4.79 19.28 -8.87
N PHE A 185 3.73 19.58 -8.11
CA PHE A 185 3.68 20.63 -7.10
C PHE A 185 3.07 20.09 -5.80
N VAL A 186 3.32 20.79 -4.70
CA VAL A 186 2.66 20.54 -3.42
C VAL A 186 1.38 21.36 -3.37
N TYR A 187 0.28 20.77 -2.91
CA TYR A 187 -1.04 21.43 -2.85
C TYR A 187 -1.60 21.47 -1.42
N GLN A 188 -2.70 22.19 -1.22
CA GLN A 188 -3.53 22.09 -0.02
C GLN A 188 -4.85 21.37 -0.38
N PRO A 189 -5.28 20.35 0.36
CA PRO A 189 -6.61 19.77 0.19
C PRO A 189 -7.73 20.75 0.55
N THR A 190 -8.78 20.79 -0.26
CA THR A 190 -10.02 21.51 0.07
C THR A 190 -10.58 21.09 1.44
N GLY A 191 -10.99 22.08 2.23
CA GLY A 191 -11.52 21.89 3.59
C GLY A 191 -10.47 21.73 4.70
N THR A 192 -9.17 21.75 4.39
CA THR A 192 -8.08 21.63 5.38
C THR A 192 -7.40 22.97 5.70
N LYS A 193 -6.63 23.02 6.80
CA LYS A 193 -5.97 24.24 7.28
C LYS A 193 -4.45 24.21 7.26
N LYS A 194 -3.81 23.04 7.39
CA LYS A 194 -2.35 22.94 7.60
C LYS A 194 -1.68 21.80 6.82
N ILE A 195 -2.38 20.68 6.64
CA ILE A 195 -1.85 19.53 5.89
C ILE A 195 -1.61 19.90 4.42
N LYS A 196 -0.59 19.28 3.83
CA LYS A 196 -0.27 19.43 2.40
C LYS A 196 -0.47 18.11 1.66
N LEU A 197 -0.83 18.22 0.40
CA LEU A 197 -1.10 17.12 -0.51
C LEU A 197 0.10 16.90 -1.44
N LEU A 198 0.59 15.65 -1.48
CA LEU A 198 1.56 15.18 -2.46
C LEU A 198 0.87 14.23 -3.43
N LEU A 199 0.90 14.57 -4.72
CA LEU A 199 0.24 13.80 -5.77
C LEU A 199 1.26 12.94 -6.52
N LYS A 200 1.03 11.62 -6.60
CA LYS A 200 1.83 10.69 -7.42
C LYS A 200 1.93 11.21 -8.86
N ASN A 201 3.13 11.31 -9.41
CA ASN A 201 3.29 11.47 -10.85
C ASN A 201 3.05 10.10 -11.49
N TYR A 202 1.80 9.80 -11.83
CA TYR A 202 1.42 8.47 -12.30
C TYR A 202 2.14 8.07 -13.59
N LYS A 203 2.35 9.01 -14.51
CA LYS A 203 3.04 8.78 -15.79
C LYS A 203 4.44 8.20 -15.53
N LEU A 204 5.29 8.93 -14.78
CA LEU A 204 6.67 8.52 -14.47
C LEU A 204 6.76 7.34 -13.49
N SER A 205 5.79 7.20 -12.57
CA SER A 205 5.76 6.06 -11.64
C SER A 205 5.40 4.77 -12.36
N ASP A 206 4.35 4.80 -13.20
CA ASP A 206 3.85 3.64 -13.95
C ASP A 206 4.82 3.23 -15.07
N ASP A 207 5.62 4.16 -15.60
CA ASP A 207 6.72 3.88 -16.53
C ASP A 207 7.80 2.97 -15.91
N ILE A 208 8.10 3.15 -14.61
CA ILE A 208 9.00 2.25 -13.86
C ILE A 208 8.27 0.98 -13.40
N ALA A 209 7.06 1.12 -12.85
CA ALA A 209 6.33 0.02 -12.22
C ALA A 209 5.82 -1.02 -13.23
N PHE A 210 5.28 -0.57 -14.37
CA PHE A 210 4.61 -1.43 -15.35
C PHE A 210 5.33 -1.49 -16.70
N ARG A 211 5.74 -0.34 -17.27
CA ARG A 211 6.24 -0.27 -18.67
C ARG A 211 7.74 -0.59 -18.83
N PHE A 212 8.50 -0.69 -17.74
CA PHE A 212 9.96 -0.81 -17.76
C PHE A 212 10.48 -1.96 -18.66
N SER A 213 9.82 -3.13 -18.63
CA SER A 213 10.17 -4.28 -19.47
C SER A 213 9.32 -4.46 -20.73
N GLU A 214 8.38 -3.55 -21.00
CA GLU A 214 7.44 -3.65 -22.12
C GLU A 214 8.12 -3.25 -23.44
N LYS A 215 8.55 -4.24 -24.22
CA LYS A 215 9.30 -4.03 -25.47
C LYS A 215 8.51 -3.38 -26.59
N SER A 216 7.17 -3.41 -26.55
CA SER A 216 6.31 -2.73 -27.51
C SER A 216 6.09 -1.24 -27.18
N TRP A 217 6.44 -0.80 -25.96
CA TRP A 217 6.31 0.60 -25.57
C TRP A 217 7.35 1.46 -26.29
N LYS A 218 6.89 2.55 -26.92
CA LYS A 218 7.72 3.44 -27.76
C LYS A 218 8.97 4.03 -27.10
N GLU A 219 8.98 4.13 -25.76
CA GLU A 219 10.14 4.65 -25.01
C GLU A 219 11.08 3.55 -24.53
N TRP A 220 10.80 2.26 -24.78
CA TRP A 220 11.67 1.15 -24.39
C TRP A 220 13.00 1.18 -25.17
N PRO A 221 14.15 0.84 -24.55
CA PRO A 221 14.34 0.50 -23.14
C PRO A 221 14.37 1.75 -22.24
N LEU A 222 13.85 1.62 -21.02
CA LEU A 222 13.93 2.68 -20.02
C LEU A 222 15.28 2.61 -19.28
N THR A 223 16.14 3.60 -19.54
CA THR A 223 17.46 3.75 -18.91
C THR A 223 17.45 4.87 -17.88
N ALA A 224 18.39 4.82 -16.93
CA ALA A 224 18.48 5.83 -15.87
C ALA A 224 18.79 7.24 -16.42
N ASP A 225 19.59 7.36 -17.49
CA ASP A 225 19.87 8.64 -18.16
C ASP A 225 18.63 9.19 -18.89
N LYS A 226 17.79 8.32 -19.47
CA LYS A 226 16.57 8.71 -20.19
C LYS A 226 15.54 9.21 -19.18
N PHE A 227 15.37 8.48 -18.08
CA PHE A 227 14.48 8.86 -17.01
C PHE A 227 14.94 10.16 -16.32
N ALA A 228 16.24 10.32 -16.07
CA ALA A 228 16.79 11.57 -15.52
C ALA A 228 16.49 12.77 -16.43
N ARG A 229 16.70 12.65 -17.74
CA ARG A 229 16.33 13.70 -18.71
C ARG A 229 14.84 14.04 -18.71
N TRP A 230 13.95 13.09 -18.44
CA TRP A 230 12.51 13.37 -18.30
C TRP A 230 12.18 14.13 -17.00
N VAL A 231 12.89 13.83 -15.90
CA VAL A 231 12.80 14.60 -14.66
C VAL A 231 13.39 16.01 -14.86
N ASP A 232 14.52 16.13 -15.55
CA ASP A 232 15.16 17.42 -15.86
C ASP A 232 14.26 18.32 -16.71
N ALA A 233 13.48 17.74 -17.64
CA ALA A 233 12.52 18.48 -18.46
C ALA A 233 11.35 19.11 -17.66
N ILE A 234 11.17 18.74 -16.38
CA ILE A 234 10.21 19.34 -15.46
C ILE A 234 10.79 20.62 -14.81
N ASN A 235 12.09 20.91 -14.96
CA ASN A 235 12.68 22.17 -14.49
C ASN A 235 11.96 23.40 -15.08
N GLY A 236 11.76 24.42 -14.24
CA GLY A 236 10.92 25.58 -14.52
C GLY A 236 9.40 25.34 -14.30
N ASN A 237 8.91 24.13 -14.53
CA ASN A 237 7.48 23.77 -14.52
C ASN A 237 7.09 22.75 -13.42
N GLY A 238 7.88 22.66 -12.35
CA GLY A 238 7.63 21.78 -11.23
C GLY A 238 8.60 22.00 -10.05
N GLN A 239 8.10 21.67 -8.85
CA GLN A 239 8.81 21.73 -7.57
C GLN A 239 9.19 20.34 -7.05
N ILE A 240 8.43 19.31 -7.41
CA ILE A 240 8.59 17.95 -6.90
C ILE A 240 8.20 16.93 -7.98
N VAL A 241 8.82 15.75 -7.97
CA VAL A 241 8.40 14.58 -8.74
C VAL A 241 8.20 13.43 -7.76
N ASN A 242 6.94 13.12 -7.51
CA ASN A 242 6.50 12.06 -6.60
C ASN A 242 6.47 10.72 -7.34
N LEU A 243 7.45 9.86 -7.07
CA LEU A 243 7.54 8.52 -7.65
C LEU A 243 7.05 7.51 -6.61
N PHE A 244 5.76 7.20 -6.69
CA PHE A 244 5.02 6.42 -5.70
C PHE A 244 4.63 5.08 -6.32
N MET A 245 5.15 3.98 -5.79
CA MET A 245 4.99 2.64 -6.39
C MET A 245 5.05 1.51 -5.35
N ASP A 246 4.67 0.30 -5.75
CA ASP A 246 4.92 -0.91 -4.95
C ASP A 246 6.42 -1.23 -4.92
N TYR A 247 6.93 -1.67 -3.78
CA TYR A 247 8.34 -2.03 -3.65
C TYR A 247 8.69 -3.31 -4.42
N GLU A 248 7.70 -4.19 -4.54
CA GLU A 248 7.68 -5.41 -5.34
C GLU A 248 7.95 -5.15 -6.84
N THR A 249 7.82 -3.89 -7.31
CA THR A 249 8.36 -3.41 -8.60
C THR A 249 9.79 -3.88 -8.81
N PHE A 250 10.66 -3.77 -7.80
CA PHE A 250 12.06 -4.13 -7.88
C PHE A 250 12.27 -5.61 -7.56
N GLY A 251 12.19 -6.47 -8.58
CA GLY A 251 12.60 -7.88 -8.52
C GLY A 251 11.47 -8.91 -8.62
N GLU A 252 10.22 -8.54 -8.32
CA GLU A 252 9.06 -9.44 -8.45
C GLU A 252 8.14 -9.06 -9.63
N HIS A 253 7.78 -7.77 -9.80
CA HIS A 253 7.01 -7.31 -10.97
C HIS A 253 7.93 -7.07 -12.17
N GLN A 254 8.99 -6.27 -12.00
CA GLN A 254 10.08 -6.15 -12.97
C GLN A 254 11.23 -7.04 -12.50
N TRP A 255 11.70 -7.95 -13.35
CA TRP A 255 12.66 -8.99 -12.96
C TRP A 255 14.11 -8.49 -13.05
N LYS A 256 15.00 -9.12 -12.28
CA LYS A 256 16.43 -8.80 -12.27
C LYS A 256 17.04 -8.89 -13.67
N GLU A 257 16.63 -9.89 -14.43
CA GLU A 257 17.09 -10.21 -15.78
C GLU A 257 16.66 -9.14 -16.82
N GLN A 258 15.63 -8.35 -16.51
CA GLN A 258 15.19 -7.21 -17.31
C GLN A 258 15.99 -5.93 -17.00
N GLY A 259 16.84 -5.94 -15.96
CA GLY A 259 17.76 -4.85 -15.64
C GLY A 259 17.28 -3.84 -14.60
N ILE A 260 16.13 -4.05 -13.95
CA ILE A 260 15.54 -3.07 -13.00
C ILE A 260 16.48 -2.66 -11.85
N PHE A 261 17.28 -3.60 -11.32
CA PHE A 261 18.28 -3.28 -10.29
C PHE A 261 19.44 -2.45 -10.84
N GLY A 262 19.81 -2.64 -12.12
CA GLY A 262 20.80 -1.79 -12.79
C GLY A 262 20.28 -0.37 -13.01
N PHE A 263 19.00 -0.21 -13.37
CA PHE A 263 18.33 1.09 -13.41
C PHE A 263 18.36 1.76 -12.03
N LEU A 264 17.92 1.07 -10.98
CA LEU A 264 17.90 1.59 -9.61
C LEU A 264 19.30 1.96 -9.08
N GLU A 265 20.34 1.21 -9.46
CA GLU A 265 21.73 1.50 -9.08
C GLU A 265 22.25 2.82 -9.67
N HIS A 266 21.89 3.12 -10.92
CA HIS A 266 22.37 4.31 -11.63
C HIS A 266 21.50 5.54 -11.40
N LEU A 267 20.20 5.35 -11.10
CA LEU A 267 19.21 6.44 -10.95
C LEU A 267 19.66 7.61 -10.05
N PRO A 268 20.22 7.40 -8.83
CA PRO A 268 20.67 8.52 -8.01
C PRO A 268 21.79 9.33 -8.67
N SER A 269 22.78 8.67 -9.28
CA SER A 269 23.87 9.35 -10.00
C SER A 269 23.39 10.12 -11.22
N GLU A 270 22.46 9.58 -11.99
CA GLU A 270 21.94 10.25 -13.20
C GLU A 270 21.12 11.49 -12.83
N ILE A 271 20.25 11.40 -11.83
CA ILE A 271 19.46 12.53 -11.32
C ILE A 271 20.34 13.64 -10.75
N LEU A 272 21.39 13.29 -9.98
CA LEU A 272 22.30 14.24 -9.33
C LEU A 272 23.35 14.87 -10.27
N LYS A 273 23.37 14.52 -11.57
CA LYS A 273 24.17 15.27 -12.57
C LYS A 273 23.68 16.69 -12.74
N HIS A 274 22.38 16.92 -12.60
CA HIS A 274 21.78 18.25 -12.65
C HIS A 274 21.81 18.88 -11.25
N GLN A 275 22.55 19.98 -11.07
CA GLN A 275 22.83 20.57 -9.75
C GLN A 275 21.58 21.01 -8.97
N ASP A 276 20.51 21.35 -9.70
CA ASP A 276 19.23 21.77 -9.12
C ASP A 276 18.34 20.62 -8.59
N ASN A 277 18.66 19.37 -8.95
CA ASN A 277 17.90 18.20 -8.53
C ASN A 277 18.41 17.69 -7.17
N ASN A 278 17.50 17.27 -6.31
CA ASN A 278 17.84 16.60 -5.05
C ASN A 278 16.76 15.58 -4.69
N PHE A 279 17.07 14.66 -3.77
CA PHE A 279 16.05 13.79 -3.19
C PHE A 279 15.47 14.41 -1.91
N VAL A 280 14.19 14.11 -1.64
CA VAL A 280 13.47 14.47 -0.41
C VAL A 280 12.59 13.32 0.05
N THR A 281 12.35 13.21 1.35
CA THR A 281 11.22 12.43 1.87
C THR A 281 9.91 13.23 1.79
N PRO A 282 8.72 12.61 1.93
CA PRO A 282 7.44 13.30 2.03
C PRO A 282 7.41 14.39 3.11
N SER A 283 7.94 14.14 4.31
CA SER A 283 8.02 15.14 5.39
C SER A 283 8.95 16.30 5.03
N GLU A 284 10.10 16.03 4.41
CA GLU A 284 10.99 17.08 3.90
C GLU A 284 10.32 17.90 2.78
N ALA A 285 9.57 17.27 1.87
CA ALA A 285 8.84 17.92 0.79
C ALA A 285 7.76 18.88 1.30
N VAL A 286 6.87 18.44 2.20
CA VAL A 286 5.81 19.29 2.75
C VAL A 286 6.35 20.41 3.63
N LYS A 287 7.56 20.25 4.18
CA LYS A 287 8.27 21.33 4.88
C LYS A 287 8.92 22.33 3.92
N LYS A 288 9.56 21.84 2.84
CA LYS A 288 10.36 22.64 1.89
C LYS A 288 9.50 23.54 1.00
N TYR A 289 8.37 23.04 0.50
CA TYR A 289 7.57 23.75 -0.51
C TYR A 289 6.26 24.31 0.08
N PRO A 290 5.85 25.55 -0.25
CA PRO A 290 4.50 26.03 0.04
C PRO A 290 3.46 25.23 -0.77
N ALA A 291 2.20 25.27 -0.35
CA ALA A 291 1.12 24.84 -1.23
C ALA A 291 1.03 25.83 -2.41
N MET A 292 1.07 25.31 -3.64
CA MET A 292 0.98 26.10 -4.86
C MET A 292 -0.46 26.58 -5.12
N ASP A 293 -1.44 25.73 -4.80
CA ASP A 293 -2.87 25.99 -4.94
C ASP A 293 -3.67 25.04 -4.04
N GLU A 294 -4.98 25.22 -3.97
CA GLU A 294 -5.93 24.26 -3.39
C GLU A 294 -6.36 23.22 -4.44
N VAL A 295 -6.55 21.96 -4.03
CA VAL A 295 -7.07 20.87 -4.88
C VAL A 295 -8.27 20.21 -4.21
N ASP A 296 -9.37 20.19 -4.96
CA ASP A 296 -10.65 19.58 -4.60
C ASP A 296 -10.76 18.18 -5.20
N VAL A 297 -10.93 17.15 -4.36
CA VAL A 297 -11.20 15.76 -4.77
C VAL A 297 -12.43 15.24 -4.03
N PRO A 298 -13.65 15.51 -4.55
CA PRO A 298 -14.89 15.15 -3.87
C PRO A 298 -15.25 13.67 -4.01
N GLY A 299 -14.86 13.05 -5.14
CA GLY A 299 -14.94 11.59 -5.35
C GLY A 299 -13.76 10.86 -4.69
N VAL A 300 -13.84 9.53 -4.59
CA VAL A 300 -12.67 8.73 -4.17
C VAL A 300 -11.80 8.43 -5.38
N VAL A 301 -10.55 8.90 -5.36
CA VAL A 301 -9.51 8.45 -6.28
C VAL A 301 -8.68 7.35 -5.63
N THR A 302 -8.21 6.38 -6.40
CA THR A 302 -7.22 5.36 -5.98
C THR A 302 -6.09 5.31 -7.01
N TRP A 303 -5.01 4.57 -6.74
CA TRP A 303 -3.93 4.35 -7.71
C TRP A 303 -4.08 3.11 -8.60
N ALA A 304 -5.18 2.35 -8.45
CA ALA A 304 -5.43 1.09 -9.16
C ALA A 304 -6.42 1.25 -10.32
N ASP A 305 -6.32 0.34 -11.28
CA ASP A 305 -7.14 0.22 -12.50
C ASP A 305 -7.19 1.50 -13.36
N THR A 306 -7.75 1.42 -14.57
CA THR A 306 -7.77 2.58 -15.49
C THR A 306 -8.70 3.68 -15.00
N GLU A 307 -9.76 3.29 -14.29
CA GLU A 307 -10.80 4.17 -13.75
C GLU A 307 -10.34 4.97 -12.52
N ARG A 308 -9.27 4.54 -11.84
CA ARG A 308 -8.67 5.21 -10.66
C ARG A 308 -9.69 5.51 -9.55
N ASP A 309 -10.63 4.58 -9.30
CA ASP A 309 -11.68 4.69 -8.28
C ASP A 309 -11.70 3.44 -7.36
N LEU A 310 -12.75 3.26 -6.56
CA LEU A 310 -12.88 2.08 -5.67
C LEU A 310 -13.40 0.81 -6.38
N SER A 311 -13.73 0.86 -7.67
CA SER A 311 -14.43 -0.23 -8.36
C SER A 311 -13.62 -1.53 -8.45
N ALA A 312 -12.30 -1.50 -8.30
CA ALA A 312 -11.46 -2.69 -8.15
C ALA A 312 -11.81 -3.52 -6.90
N TRP A 313 -12.40 -2.92 -5.86
CA TRP A 313 -12.79 -3.58 -4.60
C TRP A 313 -14.30 -3.57 -4.32
N VAL A 314 -15.11 -2.73 -4.99
CA VAL A 314 -16.57 -2.64 -4.79
C VAL A 314 -17.40 -2.68 -6.08
N GLY A 315 -16.77 -2.95 -7.23
CA GLY A 315 -17.41 -2.87 -8.55
C GLY A 315 -18.46 -3.94 -8.84
N ASN A 316 -18.60 -4.97 -8.00
CA ASN A 316 -19.61 -6.02 -8.20
C ASN A 316 -20.39 -6.41 -6.92
N SER A 317 -21.40 -7.25 -7.10
CA SER A 317 -22.32 -7.67 -6.04
C SER A 317 -21.69 -8.62 -5.01
N ILE A 318 -20.71 -9.46 -5.39
CA ILE A 318 -20.04 -10.40 -4.48
C ILE A 318 -19.10 -9.65 -3.53
N GLN A 319 -18.31 -8.71 -4.05
CA GLN A 319 -17.51 -7.75 -3.29
C GLN A 319 -18.37 -6.95 -2.30
N SER A 320 -19.41 -6.29 -2.82
CA SER A 320 -20.33 -5.47 -2.01
C SER A 320 -21.01 -6.27 -0.89
N SER A 321 -21.37 -7.53 -1.17
CA SER A 321 -21.97 -8.43 -0.18
C SER A 321 -20.98 -8.83 0.92
N ALA A 322 -19.74 -9.15 0.55
CA ALA A 322 -18.67 -9.50 1.48
C ALA A 322 -18.34 -8.35 2.44
N LEU A 323 -18.13 -7.14 1.91
CA LEU A 323 -17.87 -5.92 2.68
C LEU A 323 -19.04 -5.55 3.59
N THR A 324 -20.27 -5.56 3.07
CA THR A 324 -21.48 -5.26 3.86
C THR A 324 -21.64 -6.23 5.03
N LEU A 325 -21.42 -7.53 4.83
CA LEU A 325 -21.53 -8.51 5.90
C LEU A 325 -20.41 -8.32 6.96
N LEU A 326 -19.18 -8.05 6.52
CA LEU A 326 -18.01 -7.90 7.38
C LEU A 326 -18.18 -6.74 8.38
N TYR A 327 -18.51 -5.54 7.90
CA TYR A 327 -18.67 -4.37 8.78
C TYR A 327 -19.98 -4.41 9.58
N LYS A 328 -21.06 -5.03 9.05
CA LYS A 328 -22.29 -5.30 9.82
C LYS A 328 -22.07 -6.24 11.02
N MET A 329 -20.93 -6.93 11.10
CA MET A 329 -20.54 -7.77 12.24
C MET A 329 -19.68 -7.04 13.29
N GLU A 330 -19.12 -5.85 12.99
CA GLU A 330 -18.20 -5.07 13.84
C GLU A 330 -18.62 -5.03 15.32
N LYS A 331 -19.75 -4.38 15.64
CA LYS A 331 -20.20 -4.23 17.04
C LYS A 331 -20.30 -5.58 17.75
N LYS A 332 -20.84 -6.61 17.09
CA LYS A 332 -21.00 -7.95 17.68
C LYS A 332 -19.68 -8.65 17.92
N ILE A 333 -18.66 -8.36 17.11
CA ILE A 333 -17.30 -8.88 17.23
C ILE A 333 -16.55 -8.17 18.35
N LEU A 334 -16.58 -6.83 18.39
CA LEU A 334 -15.95 -6.04 19.45
C LEU A 334 -16.58 -6.35 20.83
N ASP A 335 -17.91 -6.49 20.91
CA ASP A 335 -18.65 -6.94 22.11
C ASP A 335 -18.14 -8.28 22.69
N THR A 336 -17.47 -9.14 21.89
CA THR A 336 -16.92 -10.40 22.41
C THR A 336 -15.79 -10.18 23.42
N GLY A 337 -15.00 -9.11 23.27
CA GLY A 337 -13.73 -8.93 23.97
C GLY A 337 -12.68 -10.01 23.68
N ASN A 338 -12.90 -10.91 22.70
CA ASN A 338 -12.00 -12.02 22.41
C ASN A 338 -10.94 -11.58 21.39
N PRO A 339 -9.65 -11.53 21.76
CA PRO A 339 -8.60 -10.95 20.91
C PRO A 339 -8.40 -11.73 19.60
N LYS A 340 -8.57 -13.06 19.61
CA LYS A 340 -8.42 -13.91 18.41
C LYS A 340 -9.60 -13.71 17.44
N ILE A 341 -10.83 -13.60 17.93
CA ILE A 341 -11.99 -13.27 17.08
C ILE A 341 -11.85 -11.87 16.45
N ILE A 342 -11.40 -10.88 17.24
CA ILE A 342 -11.18 -9.51 16.76
C ILE A 342 -10.01 -9.46 15.76
N GLN A 343 -8.90 -10.18 15.98
CA GLN A 343 -7.78 -10.26 15.05
C GLN A 343 -8.16 -10.97 13.74
N ASP A 344 -8.87 -12.09 13.81
CA ASP A 344 -9.31 -12.81 12.61
C ASP A 344 -10.29 -11.95 11.78
N TRP A 345 -11.20 -11.21 12.43
CA TRP A 345 -12.06 -10.22 11.77
C TRP A 345 -11.27 -9.12 11.07
N ARG A 346 -10.26 -8.56 11.74
CA ARG A 346 -9.42 -7.49 11.19
C ARG A 346 -8.57 -7.94 10.02
N ARG A 347 -8.03 -9.17 10.06
CA ARG A 347 -7.33 -9.77 8.91
C ARG A 347 -8.26 -9.94 7.71
N LEU A 348 -9.54 -10.29 7.91
CA LEU A 348 -10.54 -10.32 6.84
C LEU A 348 -10.89 -8.93 6.26
N GLN A 349 -10.45 -7.81 6.84
CA GLN A 349 -10.65 -6.46 6.26
C GLN A 349 -9.58 -6.04 5.23
N THR A 350 -8.54 -6.85 5.02
CA THR A 350 -7.44 -6.57 4.08
C THR A 350 -7.99 -6.37 2.65
N SER A 351 -7.61 -5.28 1.97
CA SER A 351 -8.15 -4.86 0.66
C SER A 351 -8.06 -5.98 -0.39
N ASP A 352 -6.94 -6.70 -0.41
CA ASP A 352 -6.64 -7.84 -1.28
C ASP A 352 -7.79 -8.86 -1.37
N HIS A 353 -8.49 -9.13 -0.27
CA HIS A 353 -9.60 -10.09 -0.29
C HIS A 353 -10.72 -9.68 -1.24
N PHE A 354 -11.04 -8.39 -1.32
CA PHE A 354 -12.07 -7.87 -2.21
C PHE A 354 -11.53 -7.70 -3.64
N TYR A 355 -10.24 -7.38 -3.78
CA TYR A 355 -9.56 -7.37 -5.08
C TYR A 355 -9.57 -8.75 -5.75
N TYR A 356 -9.33 -9.82 -4.98
CA TYR A 356 -9.44 -11.20 -5.47
C TYR A 356 -10.87 -11.61 -5.88
N MET A 357 -11.90 -10.85 -5.46
CA MET A 357 -13.29 -11.03 -5.90
C MET A 357 -13.68 -10.11 -7.07
N CYS A 358 -12.74 -9.32 -7.61
CA CYS A 358 -13.01 -8.48 -8.76
C CYS A 358 -13.28 -9.34 -10.01
N THR A 359 -14.38 -9.04 -10.70
CA THR A 359 -14.78 -9.72 -11.94
C THR A 359 -14.46 -8.91 -13.21
N LYS A 360 -13.96 -7.69 -13.06
CA LYS A 360 -13.44 -6.91 -14.20
C LYS A 360 -12.27 -7.67 -14.83
N TRP A 361 -12.15 -7.59 -16.15
CA TRP A 361 -11.02 -8.13 -16.93
C TRP A 361 -10.78 -9.65 -16.79
N PHE A 362 -11.65 -10.40 -16.09
CA PHE A 362 -11.55 -11.86 -15.94
C PHE A 362 -11.70 -12.60 -17.29
N SER A 363 -12.50 -12.03 -18.20
CA SER A 363 -12.61 -12.43 -19.61
C SER A 363 -11.33 -12.18 -20.42
N ASP A 364 -10.64 -11.08 -20.13
CA ASP A 364 -9.67 -10.48 -21.05
C ASP A 364 -8.24 -10.99 -20.80
N GLY A 365 -8.01 -11.67 -19.68
CA GLY A 365 -6.80 -12.45 -19.43
C GLY A 365 -5.59 -11.65 -18.94
N ASP A 366 -5.66 -10.33 -18.98
CA ASP A 366 -4.64 -9.42 -18.49
C ASP A 366 -4.41 -9.47 -16.97
N VAL A 367 -3.24 -8.96 -16.59
CA VAL A 367 -2.67 -8.60 -15.26
C VAL A 367 -3.35 -9.18 -13.99
N HIS A 368 -4.64 -8.99 -13.77
CA HIS A 368 -5.39 -9.53 -12.63
C HIS A 368 -5.24 -11.06 -12.47
N LYS A 369 -5.07 -11.83 -13.56
CA LYS A 369 -4.78 -13.29 -13.47
C LYS A 369 -3.43 -13.60 -12.83
N TYR A 370 -2.46 -12.69 -12.84
CA TYR A 370 -1.16 -12.85 -12.17
C TYR A 370 -1.22 -12.63 -10.65
N PHE A 371 -2.18 -11.83 -10.18
CA PHE A 371 -2.28 -11.40 -8.78
C PHE A 371 -3.32 -12.18 -7.96
N ASN A 372 -4.29 -12.83 -8.59
CA ASN A 372 -5.30 -13.62 -7.89
C ASN A 372 -4.74 -15.00 -7.48
N PRO A 373 -4.70 -15.37 -6.19
CA PRO A 373 -4.19 -16.66 -5.74
C PRO A 373 -5.23 -17.80 -5.83
N TYR A 374 -6.46 -17.50 -6.29
CA TYR A 374 -7.54 -18.47 -6.52
C TYR A 374 -7.74 -18.72 -8.02
N GLU A 375 -8.41 -19.82 -8.37
CA GLU A 375 -8.74 -20.19 -9.76
C GLU A 375 -9.77 -19.25 -10.40
N SER A 376 -10.66 -18.67 -9.59
CA SER A 376 -11.60 -17.64 -10.03
C SER A 376 -11.97 -16.66 -8.90
N PRO A 377 -12.52 -15.47 -9.24
CA PRO A 377 -13.11 -14.55 -8.26
C PRO A 377 -14.24 -15.18 -7.43
N TYR A 378 -14.91 -16.19 -7.97
CA TYR A 378 -15.97 -16.93 -7.27
C TYR A 378 -15.39 -17.86 -6.19
N ASP A 379 -14.24 -18.50 -6.44
CA ASP A 379 -13.55 -19.33 -5.43
C ASP A 379 -12.99 -18.50 -4.28
N ALA A 380 -12.50 -17.29 -4.58
CA ALA A 380 -12.10 -16.30 -3.60
C ALA A 380 -13.29 -15.90 -2.71
N PHE A 381 -14.43 -15.57 -3.33
CA PHE A 381 -15.67 -15.22 -2.62
C PHE A 381 -16.21 -16.38 -1.77
N ILE A 382 -16.25 -17.61 -2.30
CA ILE A 382 -16.70 -18.80 -1.56
C ILE A 382 -15.81 -19.01 -0.33
N SER A 383 -14.48 -19.00 -0.51
CA SER A 383 -13.53 -19.22 0.59
C SER A 383 -13.68 -18.15 1.69
N TYR A 384 -13.76 -16.89 1.28
CA TYR A 384 -13.93 -15.77 2.20
C TYR A 384 -15.28 -15.80 2.94
N MET A 385 -16.39 -16.06 2.24
CA MET A 385 -17.72 -16.08 2.83
C MET A 385 -17.94 -17.28 3.75
N SER A 386 -17.29 -18.41 3.48
CA SER A 386 -17.24 -19.54 4.41
C SER A 386 -16.44 -19.17 5.67
N ALA A 387 -15.25 -18.57 5.56
CA ALA A 387 -14.48 -18.11 6.72
C ALA A 387 -15.23 -17.06 7.56
N LEU A 388 -15.88 -16.09 6.91
CA LEU A 388 -16.72 -15.07 7.56
C LEU A 388 -17.97 -15.69 8.23
N SER A 389 -18.50 -16.79 7.69
CA SER A 389 -19.60 -17.55 8.30
C SER A 389 -19.16 -18.30 9.57
N ASP A 390 -17.97 -18.90 9.57
CA ASP A 390 -17.40 -19.49 10.80
C ASP A 390 -17.11 -18.42 11.87
N LEU A 391 -16.50 -17.30 11.49
CA LEU A 391 -16.29 -16.16 12.39
C LEU A 391 -17.60 -15.68 13.04
N LYS A 392 -18.70 -15.67 12.28
CA LYS A 392 -20.06 -15.35 12.75
C LYS A 392 -20.59 -16.38 13.75
N LEU A 393 -20.29 -17.66 13.58
CA LEU A 393 -20.62 -18.72 14.55
C LEU A 393 -19.81 -18.58 15.84
N ARG A 394 -18.48 -18.44 15.74
CA ARG A 394 -17.56 -18.19 16.85
C ARG A 394 -17.97 -16.97 17.69
N THR A 395 -18.36 -15.89 17.01
CA THR A 395 -18.89 -14.65 17.62
C THR A 395 -20.17 -14.93 18.42
N LYS A 396 -21.15 -15.64 17.83
CA LYS A 396 -22.40 -16.01 18.51
C LYS A 396 -22.14 -16.90 19.75
N ALA A 397 -21.28 -17.90 19.62
CA ALA A 397 -20.95 -18.82 20.71
C ALA A 397 -20.28 -18.09 21.89
N THR A 398 -19.31 -17.22 21.62
CA THR A 398 -18.61 -16.42 22.64
C THR A 398 -19.58 -15.49 23.38
N ARG A 399 -20.46 -14.76 22.66
CA ARG A 399 -21.46 -13.89 23.31
C ARG A 399 -22.44 -14.68 24.18
N LYS A 400 -22.90 -15.87 23.74
CA LYS A 400 -23.75 -16.75 24.55
C LYS A 400 -23.07 -17.23 25.84
N ARG A 401 -21.77 -17.55 25.80
CA ARG A 401 -21.01 -17.93 27.01
C ARG A 401 -20.88 -16.75 27.97
N ARG A 402 -20.60 -15.53 27.46
CA ARG A 402 -20.50 -14.32 28.29
C ARG A 402 -21.81 -13.99 29.01
N VAL A 403 -22.96 -14.12 28.35
CA VAL A 403 -24.30 -13.90 28.93
C VAL A 403 -24.71 -14.98 29.94
N LYS A 404 -24.07 -16.16 29.95
CA LYS A 404 -24.30 -17.20 30.97
C LYS A 404 -23.40 -17.06 32.21
N ASN A 405 -22.39 -16.19 32.14
CA ASN A 405 -21.37 -15.99 33.18
C ASN A 405 -21.48 -14.60 33.84
N VAL A 406 -22.59 -13.89 33.58
CA VAL A 406 -23.03 -12.62 34.17
C VAL A 406 -24.44 -12.84 34.69
#